data_AF-A0A815GGD0-F1
#
_entry.id   AF-A0A815GGD0-F1
#
_cell.length_a   1.000
_cell.length_b   1.000
_cell.length_c   1.000
_cell.angle_alpha   90.00
_cell.angle_beta   90.00
_cell.angle_gamma   90.00
#
_symmetry.space_group_name_H-M   'P 1'
#
loop_
_entity.id
_entity.type
_entity.pdbx_description
1 polymer ?
#
loop_
_entity_poly.entity_id
_entity_poly.type
_entity_poly.pdbx_seq_one_letter_code
_entity_poly.pdbx_strand_id
1 'polypeptide(L)'
;MARKIAYREQRGDVCVMPYGISTMGAFAFIYAIVLPTYNQCLLTRNKAHCEELAYYVALASNFAVGIILLLLCIVGEFIRRNTPRVALLSSLSGLGFAYLAMNECLPVIANPIVSFIPFFIIMVGYFGEVSFGPIPVVVVALVTGTALGWATSLNDVAQVRDAYELMKGYKLIFPIREMFKHMDEIMPYLSTTIPTAIANAIVTIQCVESARQAGDFYPTQEAMFADGIGTLISSFFGSFLSMTTYIGHPAMKKMGAKQGYSLVNGVIFLPLCFLGVNAFIMSLISIVAINPIIIFVGLLICADTLADTPRRHYPAFLVGLMPPMFNSYLMLAP
;
A
#
# COMPACT_ATOMS: atom_id res chain seq x y z
N MET A 1 -5.57 -7.01 -18.16
CA MET A 1 -5.82 -8.37 -17.64
C MET A 1 -7.30 -8.65 -17.38
N ALA A 2 -7.97 -7.94 -16.46
CA ALA A 2 -9.38 -8.21 -16.08
C ALA A 2 -10.35 -8.28 -17.28
N ARG A 3 -10.25 -7.33 -18.22
CA ARG A 3 -11.07 -7.32 -19.45
C ARG A 3 -10.88 -8.56 -20.35
N LYS A 4 -9.65 -9.10 -20.42
CA LYS A 4 -9.33 -10.31 -21.18
C LYS A 4 -10.02 -11.54 -20.56
N ILE A 5 -10.03 -11.62 -19.23
CA ILE A 5 -10.72 -12.68 -18.48
C ILE A 5 -12.24 -12.53 -18.62
N ALA A 6 -12.79 -11.33 -18.40
CA ALA A 6 -14.21 -11.05 -18.54
C ALA A 6 -14.75 -11.44 -19.93
N TYR A 7 -14.00 -11.12 -20.99
CA TYR A 7 -14.35 -11.50 -22.36
C TYR A 7 -14.26 -13.01 -22.60
N ARG A 8 -13.22 -13.67 -22.07
CA ARG A 8 -13.02 -15.11 -22.25
C ARG A 8 -14.05 -15.95 -21.49
N GLU A 9 -14.38 -15.57 -20.26
CA GLU A 9 -15.30 -16.28 -19.38
C GLU A 9 -16.76 -15.83 -19.56
N GLN A 10 -17.02 -14.80 -20.38
CA GLN A 10 -18.36 -14.20 -20.58
C GLN A 10 -19.00 -13.79 -19.25
N ARG A 11 -18.18 -13.20 -18.36
CA ARG A 11 -18.55 -12.82 -16.99
C ARG A 11 -18.45 -11.32 -16.77
N GLY A 12 -19.50 -10.73 -16.21
CA GLY A 12 -19.56 -9.30 -15.88
C GLY A 12 -19.09 -8.94 -14.47
N ASP A 13 -18.79 -9.94 -13.64
CA ASP A 13 -18.41 -9.81 -12.22
C ASP A 13 -16.89 -9.89 -11.98
N VAL A 14 -16.07 -9.97 -13.04
CA VAL A 14 -14.61 -10.01 -12.91
C VAL A 14 -14.11 -8.68 -12.31
N CYS A 15 -13.51 -8.76 -11.13
CA CYS A 15 -12.93 -7.60 -10.44
C CYS A 15 -11.50 -7.40 -10.93
N VAL A 16 -11.05 -6.15 -11.13
CA VAL A 16 -9.64 -5.86 -11.41
C VAL A 16 -8.83 -5.94 -10.12
N MET A 17 -7.58 -6.40 -10.21
CA MET A 17 -6.67 -6.33 -9.07
C MET A 17 -6.37 -4.87 -8.73
N PRO A 18 -6.53 -4.45 -7.46
CA PRO A 18 -6.20 -3.10 -7.05
C PRO A 18 -4.69 -2.86 -7.15
N TYR A 19 -4.29 -1.64 -7.47
CA TYR A 19 -2.89 -1.30 -7.78
C TYR A 19 -2.57 0.09 -7.27
N GLY A 20 -1.37 0.28 -6.69
CA GLY A 20 -0.94 1.55 -6.14
C GLY A 20 0.47 1.52 -5.59
N ILE A 21 0.81 2.49 -4.75
CA ILE A 21 2.12 2.61 -4.09
C ILE A 21 2.33 1.46 -3.10
N SER A 22 3.44 0.74 -3.19
CA SER A 22 3.83 -0.26 -2.21
C SER A 22 4.12 0.40 -0.86
N THR A 23 3.25 0.19 0.13
CA THR A 23 3.44 0.73 1.48
C THR A 23 4.72 0.18 2.13
N MET A 24 4.99 -1.12 1.98
CA MET A 24 6.23 -1.74 2.49
C MET A 24 7.47 -1.18 1.78
N GLY A 25 7.40 -1.02 0.46
CA GLY A 25 8.46 -0.38 -0.30
C GLY A 25 8.66 1.09 0.10
N ALA A 26 7.58 1.82 0.40
CA ALA A 26 7.65 3.21 0.80
C ALA A 26 8.42 3.40 2.12
N PHE A 27 8.14 2.57 3.13
CA PHE A 27 8.89 2.61 4.39
C PHE A 27 10.38 2.31 4.17
N ALA A 28 10.71 1.25 3.41
CA ALA A 28 12.09 0.91 3.10
C ALA A 28 12.80 2.06 2.37
N PHE A 29 12.17 2.66 1.37
CA PHE A 29 12.76 3.76 0.61
C PHE A 29 12.97 5.01 1.44
N ILE A 30 11.98 5.42 2.24
CA ILE A 30 12.08 6.63 3.06
C ILE A 30 13.17 6.47 4.11
N TYR A 31 13.16 5.38 4.87
CA TYR A 31 14.05 5.22 6.03
C TYR A 31 15.44 4.67 5.69
N ALA A 32 15.57 3.84 4.65
CA ALA A 32 16.85 3.19 4.32
C ALA A 32 17.54 3.78 3.08
N ILE A 33 16.88 4.63 2.28
CA ILE A 33 17.49 5.31 1.12
C ILE A 33 17.46 6.83 1.29
N VAL A 34 16.26 7.43 1.37
CA VAL A 34 16.11 8.90 1.39
C VAL A 34 16.76 9.52 2.62
N LEU A 35 16.36 9.08 3.82
CA LEU A 35 16.86 9.62 5.09
C LEU A 35 18.39 9.51 5.26
N PRO A 36 19.03 8.34 5.04
CA PRO A 36 20.49 8.25 5.15
C PRO A 36 21.21 9.07 4.08
N THR A 37 20.71 9.11 2.83
CA THR A 37 21.31 9.92 1.76
C THR A 37 21.27 11.41 2.13
N TYR A 38 20.11 11.87 2.59
CA TYR A 38 19.92 13.26 3.02
C TYR A 38 20.83 13.61 4.19
N ASN A 39 20.87 12.78 5.24
CA ASN A 39 21.68 13.03 6.43
C ASN A 39 23.18 13.01 6.14
N GLN A 40 23.65 12.08 5.30
CA GLN A 40 25.06 12.02 4.90
C GLN A 40 25.48 13.24 4.07
N CYS A 41 24.62 13.66 3.13
CA CYS A 41 24.88 14.86 2.34
C CYS A 41 24.89 16.13 3.21
N LEU A 42 23.98 16.22 4.20
CA LEU A 42 23.84 17.38 5.07
C LEU A 42 25.12 17.68 5.87
N LEU A 43 25.98 16.68 6.10
CA LEU A 43 27.28 16.87 6.74
C LEU A 43 28.27 17.70 5.92
N THR A 44 28.06 17.81 4.60
CA THR A 44 29.06 18.40 3.68
C THR A 44 28.49 19.46 2.74
N ARG A 45 27.17 19.55 2.57
CA ARG A 45 26.52 20.41 1.56
C ARG A 45 25.29 21.14 2.10
N ASN A 46 24.79 22.09 1.31
CA ASN A 46 23.58 22.84 1.62
C ASN A 46 22.33 21.96 1.55
N LYS A 47 21.34 22.28 2.40
CA LYS A 47 20.07 21.56 2.53
C LYS A 47 19.36 21.31 1.19
N ALA A 48 19.20 22.33 0.35
CA ALA A 48 18.49 22.20 -0.93
C ALA A 48 19.13 21.18 -1.89
N HIS A 49 20.47 21.10 -1.90
CA HIS A 49 21.18 20.12 -2.72
C HIS A 49 20.97 18.70 -2.19
N CYS A 50 20.93 18.53 -0.87
CA CYS A 50 20.73 17.23 -0.26
C CYS A 50 19.32 16.68 -0.41
N GLU A 51 18.31 17.55 -0.43
CA GLU A 51 16.92 17.16 -0.76
C GLU A 51 16.83 16.64 -2.20
N GLU A 52 17.44 17.36 -3.15
CA GLU A 52 17.47 16.97 -4.55
C GLU A 52 18.23 15.66 -4.78
N LEU A 53 19.39 15.50 -4.14
CA LEU A 53 20.20 14.29 -4.23
C LEU A 53 19.43 13.08 -3.68
N ALA A 54 18.87 13.18 -2.47
CA ALA A 54 18.11 12.10 -1.85
C ALA A 54 16.90 11.68 -2.71
N TYR A 55 16.24 12.65 -3.34
CA TYR A 55 15.14 12.39 -4.26
C TYR A 55 15.59 11.62 -5.51
N TYR A 56 16.66 12.05 -6.18
CA TYR A 56 17.12 11.36 -7.41
C TYR A 56 17.74 9.99 -7.15
N VAL A 57 18.44 9.80 -6.02
CA VAL A 57 18.98 8.48 -5.64
C VAL A 57 17.83 7.50 -5.34
N ALA A 58 16.79 7.95 -4.64
CA ALA A 58 15.60 7.14 -4.40
C ALA A 58 14.85 6.84 -5.70
N LEU A 59 14.77 7.81 -6.61
CA LEU A 59 14.17 7.64 -7.93
C LEU A 59 14.92 6.60 -8.78
N ALA A 60 16.24 6.67 -8.80
CA ALA A 60 17.10 5.69 -9.49
C ALA A 60 16.96 4.30 -8.87
N SER A 61 16.85 4.21 -7.54
CA SER A 61 16.56 2.96 -6.83
C SER A 61 15.19 2.40 -7.22
N ASN A 62 14.16 3.23 -7.40
CA ASN A 62 12.84 2.79 -7.82
C ASN A 62 12.85 2.21 -9.25
N PHE A 63 13.58 2.85 -10.15
CA PHE A 63 13.81 2.32 -11.49
C PHE A 63 14.50 0.95 -11.44
N ALA A 64 15.51 0.78 -10.59
CA ALA A 64 16.16 -0.51 -10.38
C ALA A 64 15.21 -1.58 -9.83
N VAL A 65 14.31 -1.24 -8.89
CA VAL A 65 13.23 -2.15 -8.43
C VAL A 65 12.38 -2.61 -9.61
N GLY A 66 11.97 -1.69 -10.49
CA GLY A 66 11.20 -2.02 -11.68
C GLY A 66 11.91 -3.04 -12.59
N ILE A 67 13.21 -2.87 -12.82
CA ILE A 67 14.01 -3.84 -13.60
C ILE A 67 14.04 -5.20 -12.90
N ILE A 68 14.33 -5.22 -11.60
CA ILE A 68 14.41 -6.47 -10.82
C ILE A 68 13.05 -7.19 -10.83
N LEU A 69 11.93 -6.48 -10.72
CA LEU A 69 10.59 -7.06 -10.83
C LEU A 69 10.34 -7.72 -12.19
N LEU A 70 10.78 -7.08 -13.29
CA LEU A 70 10.69 -7.69 -14.62
C LEU A 70 11.53 -8.96 -14.75
N LEU A 71 12.70 -9.00 -14.12
CA LEU A 71 13.53 -10.21 -14.08
C LEU A 71 12.86 -11.32 -13.24
N LEU A 72 12.33 -10.96 -12.07
CA LEU A 72 11.62 -11.89 -11.17
C LEU A 72 10.33 -12.45 -11.79
N CYS A 73 9.69 -11.72 -12.68
CA CYS A 73 8.51 -12.18 -13.42
C CYS A 73 8.75 -13.51 -14.15
N ILE A 74 9.97 -13.77 -14.65
CA ILE A 74 10.31 -15.01 -15.35
C ILE A 74 10.19 -16.22 -14.41
N VAL A 75 10.64 -16.06 -13.16
CA VAL A 75 10.68 -17.13 -12.14
C VAL A 75 9.41 -17.14 -11.28
N GLY A 76 8.57 -16.11 -11.36
CA GLY A 76 7.41 -15.93 -10.49
C GLY A 76 6.43 -17.11 -10.48
N GLU A 77 6.14 -17.69 -11.65
CA GLU A 77 5.25 -18.85 -11.73
C GLU A 77 5.89 -20.12 -11.13
N PHE A 78 7.22 -20.26 -11.21
CA PHE A 78 7.93 -21.34 -10.53
C PHE A 78 7.83 -21.19 -9.01
N ILE A 79 8.05 -19.98 -8.48
CA ILE A 79 7.90 -19.70 -7.04
C ILE A 79 6.47 -20.00 -6.58
N ARG A 80 5.46 -19.51 -7.30
CA ARG A 80 4.06 -19.73 -6.95
C ARG A 80 3.67 -21.20 -6.95
N ARG A 81 4.17 -22.00 -7.90
CA ARG A 81 3.86 -23.45 -7.99
C ARG A 81 4.53 -24.29 -6.92
N ASN A 82 5.74 -23.92 -6.52
CA ASN A 82 6.51 -24.68 -5.53
C ASN A 82 6.24 -24.24 -4.08
N THR A 83 5.67 -23.05 -3.87
CA THR A 83 5.38 -22.54 -2.53
C THR A 83 3.98 -22.95 -2.08
N PRO A 84 3.82 -23.61 -0.92
CA PRO A 84 2.51 -23.91 -0.37
C PRO A 84 1.68 -22.63 -0.16
N ARG A 85 0.40 -22.66 -0.54
CA ARG A 85 -0.51 -21.51 -0.38
C ARG A 85 -0.55 -20.96 1.04
N VAL A 86 -0.56 -21.84 2.03
CA VAL A 86 -0.57 -21.44 3.45
C VAL A 86 0.68 -20.62 3.81
N ALA A 87 1.85 -20.92 3.23
CA ALA A 87 3.06 -20.14 3.47
C ALA A 87 2.98 -18.73 2.85
N LEU A 88 2.39 -18.62 1.65
CA LEU A 88 2.16 -17.32 1.01
C LEU A 88 1.12 -16.48 1.77
N LEU A 89 0.00 -17.06 2.17
CA LEU A 89 -1.07 -16.29 2.81
C LEU A 89 -0.79 -15.99 4.28
N SER A 90 -0.08 -16.86 5.00
CA SER A 90 0.31 -16.61 6.40
C SER A 90 1.30 -15.45 6.53
N SER A 91 2.29 -15.38 5.64
CA SER A 91 3.21 -14.23 5.59
C SER A 91 2.48 -12.93 5.23
N LEU A 92 1.51 -12.98 4.32
CA LEU A 92 0.64 -11.85 4.00
C LEU A 92 -0.16 -11.37 5.21
N SER A 93 -0.76 -12.31 5.93
CA SER A 93 -1.50 -12.03 7.17
C SER A 93 -0.59 -11.47 8.25
N GLY A 94 0.65 -11.97 8.36
CA GLY A 94 1.64 -11.48 9.31
C GLY A 94 2.01 -10.02 9.02
N LEU A 95 2.24 -9.67 7.75
CA LEU A 95 2.48 -8.29 7.34
C LEU A 95 1.26 -7.39 7.60
N GLY A 96 0.05 -7.85 7.24
CA GLY A 96 -1.18 -7.13 7.51
C GLY A 96 -1.42 -6.89 9.01
N PHE A 97 -1.21 -7.91 9.84
CA PHE A 97 -1.37 -7.80 11.29
C PHE A 97 -0.31 -6.89 11.91
N ALA A 98 0.96 -7.10 11.59
CA ALA A 98 2.06 -6.35 12.18
C ALA A 98 2.02 -4.87 11.77
N TYR A 99 1.89 -4.57 10.48
CA TYR A 99 2.02 -3.20 9.98
C TYR A 99 0.71 -2.43 9.88
N LEU A 100 -0.44 -3.09 9.67
CA LEU A 100 -1.73 -2.40 9.58
C LEU A 100 -2.52 -2.45 10.89
N ALA A 101 -2.43 -3.54 11.67
CA ALA A 101 -3.12 -3.62 12.95
C ALA A 101 -2.25 -3.10 14.11
N MET A 102 -1.10 -3.73 14.38
CA MET A 102 -0.32 -3.42 15.58
C MET A 102 0.21 -1.99 15.62
N ASN A 103 0.77 -1.47 14.51
CA ASN A 103 1.30 -0.11 14.46
C ASN A 103 0.24 0.96 14.73
N GLU A 104 -1.00 0.71 14.31
CA GLU A 104 -2.09 1.66 14.41
C GLU A 104 -2.81 1.61 15.76
N CYS A 105 -2.58 0.57 16.57
CA CYS A 105 -3.16 0.45 17.92
C CYS A 105 -2.70 1.59 18.84
N LEU A 106 -1.42 1.98 18.81
CA LEU A 106 -0.89 3.01 19.71
C LEU A 106 -1.53 4.39 19.47
N PRO A 107 -1.58 4.93 18.23
CA PRO A 107 -2.28 6.18 17.96
C PRO A 107 -3.77 6.16 18.36
N VAL A 108 -4.44 5.03 18.17
CA VAL A 108 -5.86 4.83 18.51
C VAL A 108 -6.09 4.88 20.01
N ILE A 109 -5.20 4.25 20.79
CA ILE A 109 -5.25 4.28 22.26
C ILE A 109 -4.85 5.66 22.80
N ALA A 110 -3.94 6.36 22.13
CA ALA A 110 -3.49 7.70 22.53
C ALA A 110 -4.61 8.75 22.41
N ASN A 111 -5.55 8.59 21.47
CA ASN A 111 -6.66 9.52 21.24
C ASN A 111 -8.03 8.79 21.23
N PRO A 112 -8.42 8.18 22.36
CA PRO A 112 -9.53 7.23 22.40
C PRO A 112 -10.88 7.88 22.08
N ILE A 113 -11.07 9.15 22.45
CA ILE A 113 -12.32 9.89 22.21
C ILE A 113 -12.63 9.95 20.70
N VAL A 114 -11.61 10.17 19.87
CA VAL A 114 -11.77 10.34 18.41
C VAL A 114 -11.71 9.00 17.69
N SER A 115 -10.93 8.04 18.18
CA SER A 115 -10.68 6.78 17.46
C SER A 115 -11.58 5.61 17.87
N PHE A 116 -12.01 5.53 19.13
CA PHE A 116 -12.78 4.36 19.58
C PHE A 116 -14.18 4.33 18.97
N ILE A 117 -14.81 5.49 18.77
CA ILE A 117 -16.14 5.57 18.14
C ILE A 117 -16.09 5.02 16.70
N PRO A 118 -15.20 5.51 15.80
CA PRO A 118 -14.98 4.91 14.49
C PRO A 118 -14.61 3.43 14.56
N PHE A 119 -13.76 3.02 15.51
CA PHE A 119 -13.38 1.63 15.70
C PHE A 119 -14.60 0.73 15.98
N PHE A 120 -15.47 1.12 16.92
CA PHE A 120 -16.70 0.38 17.22
C PHE A 120 -17.66 0.35 16.03
N ILE A 121 -17.82 1.47 15.32
CA ILE A 121 -18.67 1.53 14.11
C ILE A 121 -18.19 0.51 13.07
N ILE A 122 -16.88 0.41 12.85
CA ILE A 122 -16.30 -0.50 11.87
C ILE A 122 -16.45 -1.96 12.33
N MET A 123 -16.16 -2.24 13.60
CA MET A 123 -16.32 -3.59 14.16
C MET A 123 -17.77 -4.07 14.07
N VAL A 124 -18.73 -3.23 14.47
CA VAL A 124 -20.16 -3.55 14.42
C VAL A 124 -20.67 -3.64 12.98
N GLY A 125 -20.23 -2.74 12.10
CA GLY A 125 -20.68 -2.73 10.72
C GLY A 125 -20.17 -3.91 9.89
N TYR A 126 -18.91 -4.32 10.07
CA TYR A 126 -18.32 -5.41 9.29
C TYR A 126 -18.36 -6.79 9.97
N PHE A 127 -18.02 -6.89 11.26
CA PHE A 127 -18.06 -8.18 11.98
C PHE A 127 -19.43 -8.45 12.62
N GLY A 128 -20.18 -7.39 12.96
CA GLY A 128 -21.56 -7.50 13.42
C GLY A 128 -22.61 -7.48 12.30
N GLU A 129 -22.18 -7.35 11.03
CA GLU A 129 -23.03 -7.27 9.84
C GLU A 129 -24.14 -6.20 9.92
N VAL A 130 -23.93 -5.15 10.70
CA VAL A 130 -24.90 -4.05 10.86
C VAL A 130 -24.79 -3.09 9.70
N SER A 131 -25.90 -2.92 8.96
CA SER A 131 -25.99 -1.95 7.88
C SER A 131 -26.42 -0.57 8.40
N PHE A 132 -25.71 0.48 7.96
CA PHE A 132 -26.09 1.88 8.16
C PHE A 132 -26.90 2.44 6.97
N GLY A 133 -27.79 1.61 6.40
CA GLY A 133 -28.59 1.98 5.24
C GLY A 133 -27.74 2.06 3.95
N PRO A 134 -27.89 3.12 3.12
CA PRO A 134 -27.18 3.21 1.84
C PRO A 134 -25.72 3.69 1.97
N ILE A 135 -25.28 4.13 3.16
CA ILE A 135 -23.96 4.71 3.36
C ILE A 135 -22.96 3.60 3.74
N PRO A 136 -21.79 3.50 3.08
CA PRO A 136 -20.76 2.55 3.47
C PRO A 136 -20.30 2.76 4.92
N VAL A 137 -20.13 1.66 5.67
CA VAL A 137 -19.66 1.66 7.07
C VAL A 137 -18.40 2.51 7.25
N VAL A 138 -17.43 2.38 6.32
CA VAL A 138 -16.17 3.15 6.34
C VAL A 138 -16.43 4.65 6.26
N VAL A 139 -17.41 5.09 5.46
CA VAL A 139 -17.75 6.52 5.33
C VAL A 139 -18.36 7.04 6.63
N VAL A 140 -19.25 6.27 7.25
CA VAL A 140 -19.84 6.63 8.55
C VAL A 140 -18.74 6.75 9.62
N ALA A 141 -17.83 5.78 9.69
CA ALA A 141 -16.71 5.80 10.62
C ALA A 141 -15.77 7.00 10.37
N LEU A 142 -15.46 7.29 9.11
CA LEU A 142 -14.59 8.40 8.74
C LEU A 142 -15.21 9.77 9.07
N VAL A 143 -16.50 9.96 8.75
CA VAL A 143 -17.21 11.22 9.01
C VAL A 143 -17.35 11.46 10.51
N THR A 144 -17.75 10.43 11.27
CA THR A 144 -17.88 10.53 12.73
C THR A 144 -16.54 10.82 13.40
N GLY A 145 -15.48 10.09 13.04
CA GLY A 145 -14.14 10.33 13.58
C GLY A 145 -13.58 11.71 13.18
N THR A 146 -13.82 12.15 11.95
CA THR A 146 -13.39 13.48 11.51
C THR A 146 -14.14 14.58 12.27
N ALA A 147 -15.46 14.45 12.43
CA ALA A 147 -16.27 15.39 13.20
C ALA A 147 -15.80 15.49 14.66
N LEU A 148 -15.47 14.35 15.27
CA LEU A 148 -14.89 14.31 16.61
C LEU A 148 -13.51 14.96 16.66
N GLY A 149 -12.65 14.70 15.68
CA GLY A 149 -11.33 15.33 15.57
C GLY A 149 -11.39 16.86 15.51
N TRP A 150 -12.39 17.40 14.81
CA TRP A 150 -12.68 18.85 14.81
C TRP A 150 -13.25 19.34 16.14
N ALA A 151 -14.17 18.59 16.75
CA ALA A 151 -14.79 18.95 18.03
C ALA A 151 -13.78 18.96 19.20
N THR A 152 -12.77 18.09 19.15
CA THR A 152 -11.73 17.98 20.18
C THR A 152 -10.50 18.83 19.88
N SER A 153 -10.53 19.69 18.85
CA SER A 153 -9.39 20.50 18.38
C SER A 153 -8.12 19.69 18.05
N LEU A 154 -8.29 18.41 17.73
CA LEU A 154 -7.19 17.55 17.25
C LEU A 154 -6.79 17.90 15.82
N ASN A 155 -7.76 18.38 15.03
CA ASN A 155 -7.49 18.97 13.72
C ASN A 155 -7.24 20.47 13.88
N ASP A 156 -6.17 20.95 13.26
CA ASP A 156 -5.75 22.35 13.32
C ASP A 156 -6.15 23.09 12.03
N VAL A 157 -6.79 24.25 12.19
CA VAL A 157 -7.14 25.15 11.08
C VAL A 157 -5.88 25.65 10.37
N ALA A 158 -4.75 25.80 11.06
CA ALA A 158 -3.49 26.18 10.44
C ALA A 158 -3.03 25.14 9.42
N GLN A 159 -3.13 23.84 9.72
CA GLN A 159 -2.75 22.77 8.80
C GLN A 159 -3.62 22.77 7.54
N VAL A 160 -4.92 23.07 7.67
CA VAL A 160 -5.83 23.19 6.53
C VAL A 160 -5.49 24.40 5.67
N ARG A 161 -5.10 25.52 6.30
CA ARG A 161 -4.66 26.72 5.59
C ARG A 161 -3.37 26.47 4.81
N ASP A 162 -2.39 25.82 5.45
CA ASP A 162 -1.13 25.47 4.80
C ASP A 162 -1.35 24.50 3.63
N ALA A 163 -2.25 23.52 3.81
CA ALA A 163 -2.62 22.59 2.75
C ALA A 163 -3.38 23.27 1.60
N TYR A 164 -4.14 24.33 1.88
CA TYR A 164 -4.78 25.15 0.85
C TYR A 164 -3.76 25.89 -0.02
N GLU A 165 -2.64 26.35 0.54
CA GLU A 165 -1.56 26.98 -0.24
C GLU A 165 -0.87 26.00 -1.21
N LEU A 166 -0.97 24.69 -0.95
CA LEU A 166 -0.52 23.63 -1.85
C LEU A 166 -1.50 23.38 -3.01
N MET A 167 -2.72 23.92 -2.98
CA MET A 167 -3.68 23.77 -4.07
C MET A 167 -3.31 24.66 -5.26
N LYS A 168 -2.41 24.15 -6.10
CA LYS A 168 -1.98 24.79 -7.35
C LYS A 168 -1.83 23.76 -8.46
N GLY A 169 -1.86 24.22 -9.71
CA GLY A 169 -1.56 23.39 -10.86
C GLY A 169 -0.08 22.98 -10.85
N TYR A 170 0.20 21.73 -10.51
CA TYR A 170 1.54 21.16 -10.60
C TYR A 170 1.86 20.78 -12.04
N LYS A 171 3.09 21.08 -12.48
CA LYS A 171 3.58 20.70 -13.80
C LYS A 171 4.03 19.24 -13.77
N LEU A 172 3.83 18.56 -14.90
CA LEU A 172 4.38 17.23 -15.10
C LEU A 172 5.90 17.33 -15.28
N ILE A 173 6.66 16.64 -14.44
CA ILE A 173 8.12 16.61 -14.49
C ILE A 173 8.54 15.20 -14.89
N PHE A 174 9.46 15.11 -15.84
CA PHE A 174 10.07 13.85 -16.28
C PHE A 174 11.56 13.87 -15.92
N PRO A 175 11.95 13.50 -14.69
CA PRO A 175 13.32 13.56 -14.20
C PRO A 175 14.23 12.44 -14.77
N ILE A 176 14.00 12.00 -16.02
CA ILE A 176 14.68 10.85 -16.63
C ILE A 176 16.19 11.08 -16.70
N ARG A 177 16.62 12.25 -17.18
CA ARG A 177 18.05 12.57 -17.34
C ARG A 177 18.77 12.59 -15.99
N GLU A 178 18.19 13.23 -14.99
CA GLU A 178 18.79 13.35 -13.66
C GLU A 178 18.80 11.99 -12.96
N MET A 179 17.74 11.20 -13.08
CA MET A 179 17.69 9.82 -12.58
C MET A 179 18.85 8.97 -13.09
N PHE A 180 19.14 9.02 -14.40
CA PHE A 180 20.25 8.24 -14.97
C PHE A 180 21.64 8.74 -14.58
N LYS A 181 21.81 10.03 -14.27
CA LYS A 181 23.09 10.56 -13.75
C LYS A 181 23.43 10.01 -12.37
N HIS A 182 22.42 9.77 -11.54
CA HIS A 182 22.59 9.29 -10.17
C HIS A 182 22.51 7.75 -10.06
N MET A 183 22.60 7.01 -11.17
CA MET A 183 22.59 5.55 -11.16
C MET A 183 23.79 4.94 -10.44
N ASP A 184 24.97 5.57 -10.49
CA ASP A 184 26.16 5.05 -9.81
C ASP A 184 26.02 5.13 -8.27
N GLU A 185 25.19 6.04 -7.79
CA GLU A 185 24.95 6.29 -6.36
C GLU A 185 24.00 5.25 -5.72
N ILE A 186 23.39 4.35 -6.51
CA ILE A 186 22.51 3.30 -5.98
C ILE A 186 23.27 2.14 -5.35
N MET A 187 24.58 2.01 -5.63
CA MET A 187 25.38 0.84 -5.24
C MET A 187 25.27 0.49 -3.75
N PRO A 188 25.34 1.44 -2.79
CA PRO A 188 25.16 1.15 -1.38
C PRO A 188 23.75 0.65 -1.04
N TYR A 189 22.76 1.11 -1.80
CA TYR A 189 21.34 0.86 -1.57
C TYR A 189 20.82 -0.40 -2.25
N LEU A 190 21.60 -1.06 -3.13
CA LEU A 190 21.21 -2.33 -3.75
C LEU A 190 20.84 -3.40 -2.72
N SER A 191 21.50 -3.39 -1.56
CA SER A 191 21.21 -4.25 -0.41
C SER A 191 19.79 -4.08 0.14
N THR A 192 19.15 -2.92 -0.06
CA THR A 192 17.77 -2.61 0.33
C THR A 192 16.81 -2.73 -0.85
N THR A 193 17.23 -2.25 -2.02
CA THR A 193 16.46 -2.27 -3.28
C THR A 193 16.11 -3.69 -3.71
N ILE A 194 17.07 -4.63 -3.67
CA ILE A 194 16.85 -6.02 -4.08
C ILE A 194 15.82 -6.73 -3.17
N PRO A 195 15.97 -6.74 -1.83
CA PRO A 195 14.94 -7.31 -0.96
C PRO A 195 13.57 -6.66 -1.12
N THR A 196 13.51 -5.34 -1.31
CA THR A 196 12.24 -4.63 -1.54
C THR A 196 11.55 -5.10 -2.82
N ALA A 197 12.31 -5.27 -3.92
CA ALA A 197 11.78 -5.80 -5.17
C ALA A 197 11.29 -7.25 -5.01
N ILE A 198 12.05 -8.09 -4.29
CA ILE A 198 11.64 -9.47 -4.00
C ILE A 198 10.36 -9.50 -3.15
N ALA A 199 10.26 -8.63 -2.14
CA ALA A 199 9.06 -8.51 -1.31
C ALA A 199 7.85 -8.09 -2.15
N ASN A 200 7.97 -7.07 -3.00
CA ASN A 200 6.90 -6.64 -3.91
C ASN A 200 6.50 -7.77 -4.88
N ALA A 201 7.46 -8.53 -5.41
CA ALA A 201 7.19 -9.69 -6.26
C ALA A 201 6.36 -10.76 -5.53
N ILE A 202 6.72 -11.08 -4.28
CA ILE A 202 5.98 -12.03 -3.43
C ILE A 202 4.57 -11.51 -3.15
N VAL A 203 4.42 -10.21 -2.84
CA VAL A 203 3.11 -9.57 -2.64
C VAL A 203 2.24 -9.70 -3.88
N THR A 204 2.77 -9.45 -5.07
CA THR A 204 2.00 -9.63 -6.31
C THR A 204 1.58 -11.09 -6.51
N ILE A 205 2.43 -12.07 -6.19
CA ILE A 205 2.04 -13.49 -6.21
C ILE A 205 0.93 -13.79 -5.20
N GLN A 206 1.03 -13.25 -3.98
CA GLN A 206 0.01 -13.41 -2.93
C GLN A 206 -1.34 -12.80 -3.36
N CYS A 207 -1.32 -11.63 -3.99
CA CYS A 207 -2.52 -10.97 -4.51
C CYS A 207 -3.17 -11.78 -5.64
N VAL A 208 -2.40 -12.40 -6.53
CA VAL A 208 -2.91 -13.32 -7.56
C VAL A 208 -3.59 -14.53 -6.93
N GLU A 209 -3.02 -15.10 -5.88
CA GLU A 209 -3.63 -16.25 -5.19
C GLU A 209 -4.90 -15.83 -4.43
N SER A 210 -4.91 -14.65 -3.83
CA SER A 210 -6.10 -14.06 -3.19
C SER A 210 -7.22 -13.79 -4.22
N ALA A 211 -6.90 -13.27 -5.40
CA ALA A 211 -7.87 -13.09 -6.47
C ALA A 211 -8.45 -14.43 -6.97
N ARG A 212 -7.61 -15.47 -7.03
CA ARG A 212 -8.03 -16.82 -7.37
C ARG A 212 -9.04 -17.40 -6.37
N GLN A 213 -8.89 -17.12 -5.08
CA GLN A 213 -9.89 -17.49 -4.06
C GLN A 213 -11.25 -16.83 -4.31
N ALA A 214 -11.24 -15.59 -4.78
CA ALA A 214 -12.45 -14.86 -5.17
C ALA A 214 -13.03 -15.31 -6.55
N GLY A 215 -12.46 -16.34 -7.17
CA GLY A 215 -12.91 -16.90 -8.44
C GLY A 215 -12.44 -16.14 -9.69
N ASP A 216 -11.41 -15.30 -9.58
CA ASP A 216 -10.78 -14.61 -10.72
C ASP A 216 -9.35 -15.14 -10.96
N PHE A 217 -9.12 -15.81 -12.10
CA PHE A 217 -7.87 -16.51 -12.38
C PHE A 217 -6.91 -15.66 -13.21
N TYR A 218 -6.07 -14.87 -12.53
CA TYR A 218 -5.06 -14.05 -13.17
C TYR A 218 -3.77 -14.84 -13.49
N PRO A 219 -3.17 -14.69 -14.69
CA PRO A 219 -1.85 -15.23 -14.96
C PRO A 219 -0.78 -14.50 -14.13
N THR A 220 -0.03 -15.23 -13.30
CA THR A 220 0.99 -14.67 -12.39
C THR A 220 2.04 -13.86 -13.13
N GLN A 221 2.53 -14.38 -14.27
CA GLN A 221 3.53 -13.69 -15.08
C GLN A 221 2.98 -12.37 -15.63
N GLU A 222 1.75 -12.34 -16.14
CA GLU A 222 1.14 -11.08 -16.62
C GLU A 222 0.99 -10.06 -15.47
N ALA A 223 0.63 -10.53 -14.26
CA ALA A 223 0.49 -9.68 -13.09
C ALA A 223 1.82 -9.08 -12.63
N MET A 224 2.87 -9.91 -12.52
CA MET A 224 4.22 -9.46 -12.14
C MET A 224 4.85 -8.55 -13.19
N PHE A 225 4.62 -8.84 -14.47
CA PHE A 225 5.07 -7.98 -15.55
C PHE A 225 4.40 -6.61 -15.50
N ALA A 226 3.08 -6.56 -15.29
CA ALA A 226 2.35 -5.31 -15.12
C ALA A 226 2.85 -4.51 -13.92
N ASP A 227 3.21 -5.20 -12.83
CA ASP A 227 3.77 -4.58 -11.63
C ASP A 227 5.16 -3.94 -11.88
N GLY A 228 6.06 -4.70 -12.50
CA GLY A 228 7.40 -4.21 -12.86
C GLY A 228 7.34 -3.04 -13.84
N ILE A 229 6.51 -3.13 -14.89
CA ILE A 229 6.31 -2.02 -15.83
C ILE A 229 5.68 -0.81 -15.12
N GLY A 230 4.67 -1.00 -14.29
CA GLY A 230 4.03 0.11 -13.59
C GLY A 230 5.01 0.84 -12.66
N THR A 231 5.92 0.09 -12.01
CA THR A 231 7.01 0.66 -11.23
C THR A 231 8.00 1.46 -12.10
N LEU A 232 8.42 0.93 -13.25
CA LEU A 232 9.30 1.67 -14.19
C LEU A 232 8.65 2.92 -14.76
N ILE A 233 7.38 2.85 -15.13
CA ILE A 233 6.63 4.01 -15.60
C ILE A 233 6.56 5.04 -14.47
N SER A 234 6.28 4.61 -13.23
CA SER A 234 6.22 5.53 -12.09
C SER A 234 7.54 6.29 -11.87
N SER A 235 8.70 5.64 -12.04
CA SER A 235 10.01 6.31 -11.91
C SER A 235 10.25 7.31 -13.04
N PHE A 236 9.79 7.05 -14.27
CA PHE A 236 9.90 8.05 -15.34
C PHE A 236 9.05 9.30 -15.09
N PHE A 237 7.94 9.15 -14.36
CA PHE A 237 7.06 10.23 -13.94
C PHE A 237 7.47 10.88 -12.59
N GLY A 238 8.64 10.51 -12.05
CA GLY A 238 9.20 11.13 -10.85
C GLY A 238 8.72 10.54 -9.52
N SER A 239 8.04 9.40 -9.52
CA SER A 239 7.76 8.66 -8.27
C SER A 239 9.02 7.92 -7.83
N PHE A 240 9.56 8.27 -6.66
CA PHE A 240 10.59 7.48 -6.01
C PHE A 240 10.02 6.29 -5.22
N LEU A 241 8.69 6.17 -5.14
CA LEU A 241 8.02 5.08 -4.45
C LEU A 241 7.65 3.98 -5.45
N SER A 242 8.02 2.74 -5.12
CA SER A 242 7.66 1.56 -5.91
C SER A 242 6.17 1.31 -5.90
N MET A 243 5.66 0.73 -6.98
CA MET A 243 4.26 0.36 -7.12
C MET A 243 4.09 -1.14 -6.85
N THR A 244 2.90 -1.56 -6.45
CA THR A 244 2.55 -2.97 -6.28
C THR A 244 1.04 -3.22 -6.34
N THR A 245 0.67 -4.49 -6.51
CA THR A 245 -0.72 -4.95 -6.45
C THR A 245 -1.18 -4.99 -4.99
N TYR A 246 -2.36 -4.44 -4.70
CA TYR A 246 -2.89 -4.37 -3.35
C TYR A 246 -3.66 -5.62 -2.94
N ILE A 247 -3.62 -5.86 -1.63
CA ILE A 247 -4.37 -6.91 -0.95
C ILE A 247 -5.84 -6.46 -0.82
N GLY A 248 -6.76 -7.41 -0.77
CA GLY A 248 -8.18 -7.13 -0.55
C GLY A 248 -9.06 -7.32 -1.78
N HIS A 249 -8.55 -7.98 -2.83
CA HIS A 249 -9.35 -8.37 -3.99
C HIS A 249 -10.68 -9.07 -3.61
N PRO A 250 -10.71 -10.05 -2.68
CA PRO A 250 -11.97 -10.68 -2.27
C PRO A 250 -12.98 -9.69 -1.66
N ALA A 251 -12.50 -8.79 -0.80
CA ALA A 251 -13.34 -7.76 -0.18
C ALA A 251 -13.89 -6.78 -1.21
N MET A 252 -13.05 -6.27 -2.12
CA MET A 252 -13.46 -5.36 -3.18
C MET A 252 -14.47 -6.00 -4.13
N LYS A 253 -14.27 -7.27 -4.48
CA LYS A 253 -15.22 -8.02 -5.31
C LYS A 253 -16.57 -8.21 -4.60
N LYS A 254 -16.58 -8.54 -3.31
CA LYS A 254 -17.80 -8.61 -2.49
C LYS A 254 -18.54 -7.26 -2.44
N MET A 255 -17.81 -6.14 -2.48
CA MET A 255 -18.37 -4.78 -2.57
C MET A 255 -18.85 -4.38 -3.98
N GLY A 256 -18.73 -5.26 -4.98
CA GLY A 256 -19.21 -5.02 -6.34
C GLY A 256 -18.20 -4.32 -7.27
N ALA A 257 -16.92 -4.25 -6.90
CA ALA A 257 -15.88 -3.75 -7.79
C ALA A 257 -15.73 -4.65 -9.03
N LYS A 258 -15.54 -4.02 -10.20
CA LYS A 258 -15.44 -4.68 -11.51
C LYS A 258 -14.17 -4.29 -12.23
N GLN A 259 -13.98 -4.81 -13.45
CA GLN A 259 -12.83 -4.55 -14.32
C GLN A 259 -12.40 -3.08 -14.51
N GLY A 260 -13.32 -2.12 -14.35
CA GLY A 260 -13.06 -0.69 -14.52
C GLY A 260 -12.61 0.05 -13.25
N TYR A 261 -12.66 -0.61 -12.08
CA TYR A 261 -12.47 0.05 -10.78
C TYR A 261 -11.13 0.79 -10.66
N SER A 262 -10.01 0.11 -10.95
CA SER A 262 -8.67 0.73 -10.90
C SER A 262 -8.50 1.87 -11.93
N LEU A 263 -9.16 1.79 -13.09
CA LEU A 263 -9.12 2.86 -14.09
C LEU A 263 -9.87 4.10 -13.61
N VAL A 264 -11.07 3.91 -13.07
CA VAL A 264 -11.88 5.01 -12.51
C VAL A 264 -11.12 5.68 -11.36
N ASN A 265 -10.49 4.89 -10.48
CA ASN A 265 -9.63 5.44 -9.43
C ASN A 265 -8.50 6.28 -10.02
N GLY A 266 -7.76 5.76 -11.01
CA GLY A 266 -6.69 6.53 -11.67
C GLY A 266 -7.17 7.86 -12.28
N VAL A 267 -8.33 7.84 -12.96
CA VAL A 267 -8.92 9.04 -13.58
C VAL A 267 -9.39 10.05 -12.54
N ILE A 268 -9.90 9.61 -11.39
CA ILE A 268 -10.32 10.50 -10.30
C ILE A 268 -9.11 11.09 -9.56
N PHE A 269 -8.11 10.27 -9.25
CA PHE A 269 -6.93 10.71 -8.50
C PHE A 269 -6.01 11.61 -9.32
N LEU A 270 -5.98 11.46 -10.64
CA LEU A 270 -5.14 12.29 -11.52
C LEU A 270 -5.38 13.80 -11.32
N PRO A 271 -6.59 14.37 -11.53
CA PRO A 271 -6.83 15.79 -11.30
C PRO A 271 -6.66 16.19 -9.83
N LEU A 272 -7.00 15.31 -8.87
CA LEU A 272 -6.82 15.59 -7.44
C LEU A 272 -5.34 15.79 -7.07
N CYS A 273 -4.44 15.00 -7.66
CA CYS A 273 -3.01 15.13 -7.48
C CYS A 273 -2.44 16.32 -8.27
N PHE A 274 -2.85 16.51 -9.53
CA PHE A 274 -2.37 17.62 -10.38
C PHE A 274 -2.74 19.01 -9.84
N LEU A 275 -3.87 19.12 -9.14
CA LEU A 275 -4.34 20.38 -8.56
C LEU A 275 -3.93 20.54 -7.07
N GLY A 276 -3.22 19.58 -6.48
CA GLY A 276 -2.88 19.59 -5.05
C GLY A 276 -4.07 19.41 -4.11
N VAL A 277 -5.28 19.15 -4.64
CA VAL A 277 -6.53 18.97 -3.88
C VAL A 277 -6.42 17.81 -2.90
N ASN A 278 -5.65 16.77 -3.24
CA ASN A 278 -5.45 15.64 -2.35
C ASN A 278 -4.85 16.04 -0.99
N ALA A 279 -3.85 16.94 -0.96
CA ALA A 279 -3.26 17.41 0.29
C ALA A 279 -4.29 18.15 1.15
N PHE A 280 -5.12 18.98 0.51
CA PHE A 280 -6.21 19.69 1.18
C PHE A 280 -7.25 18.72 1.76
N ILE A 281 -7.73 17.72 0.99
CA ILE A 281 -8.67 16.72 1.50
C ILE A 281 -8.09 15.98 2.71
N MET A 282 -6.82 15.57 2.63
CA MET A 282 -6.16 14.86 3.72
C MET A 282 -5.98 15.73 4.97
N SER A 283 -5.83 17.05 4.83
CA SER A 283 -5.79 17.97 5.97
C SER A 283 -7.14 18.14 6.69
N LEU A 284 -8.25 17.90 5.98
CA LEU A 284 -9.60 17.99 6.56
C LEU A 284 -9.95 16.75 7.38
N ILE A 285 -9.42 15.60 6.97
CA ILE A 285 -9.69 14.30 7.58
C ILE A 285 -8.73 14.12 8.75
N SER A 286 -9.26 13.77 9.92
CA SER A 286 -8.39 13.46 11.05
C SER A 286 -7.64 12.17 10.79
N ILE A 287 -6.30 12.19 10.77
CA ILE A 287 -5.49 10.99 10.59
C ILE A 287 -5.87 9.91 11.62
N VAL A 288 -6.13 10.33 12.86
CA VAL A 288 -6.49 9.45 13.98
C VAL A 288 -7.85 8.76 13.79
N ALA A 289 -8.70 9.27 12.90
CA ALA A 289 -9.96 8.64 12.49
C ALA A 289 -9.77 7.58 11.40
N ILE A 290 -8.66 7.62 10.66
CA ILE A 290 -8.32 6.64 9.62
C ILE A 290 -7.73 5.37 10.26
N ASN A 291 -6.95 5.52 11.33
CA ASN A 291 -6.23 4.41 11.96
C ASN A 291 -7.13 3.21 12.33
N PRO A 292 -8.35 3.38 12.89
CA PRO A 292 -9.28 2.27 13.11
C PRO A 292 -9.67 1.49 11.85
N ILE A 293 -9.78 2.17 10.70
CA ILE A 293 -10.05 1.55 9.39
C ILE A 293 -8.87 0.67 8.98
N ILE A 294 -7.64 1.16 9.19
CA ILE A 294 -6.41 0.42 8.87
C ILE A 294 -6.30 -0.83 9.76
N ILE A 295 -6.59 -0.71 11.07
CA ILE A 295 -6.64 -1.87 11.98
C ILE A 295 -7.62 -2.92 11.48
N PHE A 296 -8.83 -2.50 11.11
CA PHE A 296 -9.84 -3.40 10.58
C PHE A 296 -9.36 -4.14 9.33
N VAL A 297 -8.70 -3.45 8.39
CA VAL A 297 -8.15 -4.09 7.18
C VAL A 297 -7.11 -5.14 7.56
N GLY A 298 -6.20 -4.84 8.51
CA GLY A 298 -5.21 -5.80 9.00
C GLY A 298 -5.85 -7.06 9.61
N LEU A 299 -6.90 -6.88 10.42
CA LEU A 299 -7.67 -7.98 11.03
C LEU A 299 -8.44 -8.79 9.97
N LEU A 300 -9.05 -8.12 8.99
CA LEU A 300 -9.81 -8.76 7.92
C LEU A 300 -8.94 -9.67 7.07
N ILE A 301 -7.71 -9.25 6.73
CA ILE A 301 -6.74 -10.07 5.98
C ILE A 301 -6.43 -11.37 6.74
N CYS A 302 -6.25 -11.28 8.06
CA CYS A 302 -5.99 -12.44 8.91
C CYS A 302 -7.20 -13.38 8.96
N ALA A 303 -8.39 -12.82 9.13
CA ALA A 303 -9.64 -13.59 9.19
C ALA A 303 -9.91 -14.32 7.86
N ASP A 304 -9.80 -13.63 6.72
CA ASP A 304 -9.98 -14.21 5.39
C ASP A 304 -8.95 -15.33 5.13
N THR A 305 -7.70 -15.14 5.54
CA THR A 305 -6.66 -16.17 5.38
C THR A 305 -6.91 -17.40 6.26
N LEU A 306 -7.33 -17.19 7.51
CA LEU A 306 -7.70 -18.28 8.42
C LEU A 306 -8.89 -19.08 7.90
N ALA A 307 -9.86 -18.41 7.31
CA ALA A 307 -11.05 -19.04 6.72
C ALA A 307 -10.69 -19.96 5.54
N ASP A 308 -9.69 -19.61 4.73
CA ASP A 308 -9.23 -20.42 3.60
C ASP A 308 -8.21 -21.49 3.99
N THR A 309 -7.59 -21.38 5.17
CA THR A 309 -6.59 -22.34 5.64
C THR A 309 -7.27 -23.58 6.22
N PRO A 310 -6.96 -24.81 5.74
CA PRO A 310 -7.46 -26.03 6.38
C PRO A 310 -7.04 -26.09 7.84
N ARG A 311 -7.95 -26.49 8.74
CA ARG A 311 -7.69 -26.54 10.20
C ARG A 311 -6.39 -27.26 10.58
N ARG A 312 -6.02 -28.32 9.84
CA ARG A 312 -4.75 -29.05 10.04
C ARG A 312 -3.48 -28.21 9.83
N HIS A 313 -3.56 -27.11 9.10
CA HIS A 313 -2.43 -26.23 8.80
C HIS A 313 -2.40 -24.97 9.68
N TYR A 314 -3.29 -24.82 10.66
CA TYR A 314 -3.29 -23.69 11.59
C TYR A 314 -1.95 -23.51 12.33
N PRO A 315 -1.24 -24.55 12.78
CA PRO A 315 0.08 -24.37 13.37
C PRO A 315 1.08 -23.72 12.40
N ALA A 316 1.08 -24.15 11.13
CA ALA A 316 1.94 -23.57 10.10
C ALA A 316 1.57 -22.11 9.79
N PHE A 317 0.27 -21.77 9.82
CA PHE A 317 -0.19 -20.39 9.69
C PHE A 317 0.34 -19.51 10.83
N LEU A 318 0.22 -19.96 12.09
CA LEU A 318 0.71 -19.21 13.25
C LEU A 318 2.22 -19.02 13.23
N VAL A 319 2.98 -20.04 12.81
CA VAL A 319 4.43 -19.92 12.62
C VAL A 319 4.75 -18.92 11.49
N GLY A 320 3.96 -18.91 10.42
CA GLY A 320 4.13 -17.97 9.31
C GLY A 320 3.83 -16.50 9.67
N LEU A 321 3.02 -16.24 10.71
CA LEU A 321 2.79 -14.89 11.23
C LEU A 321 4.00 -14.32 11.98
N MET A 322 4.83 -15.20 12.57
CA MET A 322 5.89 -14.78 13.48
C MET A 322 6.97 -13.89 12.83
N PRO A 323 7.53 -14.20 11.64
CA PRO A 323 8.64 -13.39 11.10
C PRO A 323 8.27 -11.92 10.85
N PRO A 324 7.13 -11.59 10.21
CA PRO A 324 6.69 -10.20 10.09
C PRO A 324 6.49 -9.50 11.44
N MET A 325 5.93 -10.21 12.43
CA MET A 325 5.72 -9.65 13.77
C MET A 325 7.04 -9.35 14.48
N PHE A 326 8.02 -10.28 14.44
CA PHE A 326 9.34 -10.04 15.00
C PHE A 326 10.06 -8.90 14.31
N ASN A 327 9.95 -8.79 12.99
CA ASN A 327 10.54 -7.68 12.25
C ASN A 327 9.92 -6.33 12.67
N SER A 328 8.59 -6.27 12.82
CA SER A 328 7.92 -5.05 13.31
C SER A 328 8.35 -4.69 14.73
N TYR A 329 8.52 -5.67 15.61
CA TYR A 329 8.98 -5.44 16.97
C TYR A 329 10.42 -4.93 17.01
N LEU A 330 11.31 -5.48 16.18
CA LEU A 330 12.69 -5.01 16.06
C LEU A 330 12.79 -3.57 15.52
N MET A 331 11.86 -3.16 14.64
CA MET A 331 11.78 -1.77 14.17
C MET A 331 11.22 -0.79 15.22
N LEU A 332 10.41 -1.29 16.16
CA LEU A 332 9.84 -0.50 17.26
C LEU A 332 10.72 -0.51 18.53
N ALA A 333 11.71 -1.39 18.60
CA ALA A 333 12.66 -1.45 19.69
C ALA A 333 13.64 -0.26 19.59
N PRO A 334 13.85 0.51 20.68
CA PRO A 334 14.63 1.74 20.69
C PRO A 334 16.13 1.55 20.44
#